data_AF-A0A4Y9QBM6-F1
#
_entry.id   AF-A0A4Y9QBM6-F1
#
_cell.length_a   1.000
_cell.length_b   1.000
_cell.length_c   1.000
_cell.angle_alpha   90.00
_cell.angle_beta   90.00
_cell.angle_gamma   90.00
#
_symmetry.space_group_name_H-M   'P 1'
#
loop_
_entity.id
_entity.type
_entity.pdbx_description
1 polymer ?
#
loop_
_entity_poly.entity_id
_entity_poly.type
_entity_poly.pdbx_seq_one_letter_code
_entity_poly.pdbx_strand_id
1 'polypeptide(L)'
;MVKAAIEGPTLSLRREVTPFGITAMTVAAGGFRTDLAGRSLVQPETPIADYVETAGKRRKEHRAGHGMQPGYPAPAAAALIDALRAALDAWEDGSRSIDFTD
;
A
#
# COMPACT_ATOMS: atom_id res chain seq x y z
N MET A 1 -3.86 -9.71 -5.55
CA MET A 1 -4.26 -9.12 -6.86
C MET A 1 -4.81 -7.71 -6.71
N VAL A 2 -5.84 -7.45 -5.88
CA VAL A 2 -6.44 -6.09 -5.78
C VAL A 2 -5.44 -4.97 -5.41
N LYS A 3 -4.46 -5.22 -4.52
CA LYS A 3 -3.43 -4.22 -4.19
C LYS A 3 -2.54 -3.86 -5.39
N ALA A 4 -2.05 -4.87 -6.10
CA ALA A 4 -1.20 -4.68 -7.29
C ALA A 4 -1.94 -4.00 -8.45
N ALA A 5 -3.27 -4.16 -8.53
CA ALA A 5 -4.11 -3.49 -9.52
C ALA A 5 -4.17 -1.97 -9.35
N ILE A 6 -3.68 -1.41 -8.24
CA ILE A 6 -3.51 0.04 -8.08
C ILE A 6 -2.10 0.46 -8.49
N GLU A 7 -1.08 -0.32 -8.13
CA GLU A 7 0.33 0.00 -8.39
C GLU A 7 0.65 0.07 -9.89
N GLY A 8 0.27 -0.96 -10.65
CA GLY A 8 0.54 -1.02 -12.09
C GLY A 8 -0.08 0.17 -12.84
N PRO A 9 -1.40 0.40 -12.75
CA PRO A 9 -2.05 1.52 -13.41
C PRO A 9 -1.55 2.88 -12.95
N THR A 10 -1.14 3.05 -11.69
CA THR A 10 -0.59 4.34 -11.22
C THR A 10 0.72 4.69 -11.94
N LEU A 11 1.56 3.69 -12.25
CA LEU A 11 2.80 3.92 -13.01
C LEU A 11 2.52 4.38 -14.45
N SER A 12 1.52 3.78 -15.11
CA SER A 12 1.09 4.20 -16.45
C SER A 12 0.45 5.60 -16.42
N LEU A 13 -0.48 5.81 -15.47
CA LEU A 13 -1.18 7.08 -15.28
C LEU A 13 -0.19 8.24 -15.08
N ARG A 14 0.84 8.02 -14.25
CA ARG A 14 1.87 9.05 -13.97
C ARG A 14 2.49 9.61 -15.25
N ARG A 15 2.70 8.78 -16.28
CA ARG A 15 3.26 9.23 -17.56
C ARG A 15 2.25 10.01 -18.39
N GLU A 16 1.02 9.52 -18.45
CA GLU A 16 -0.05 10.12 -19.24
C GLU A 16 -0.39 11.54 -18.76
N VAL A 17 -0.30 11.77 -17.44
CA VAL A 17 -0.63 13.07 -16.83
C VAL A 17 0.56 14.03 -16.73
N THR A 18 1.78 13.59 -17.07
CA THR A 18 2.99 14.43 -17.10
C THR A 18 2.80 15.74 -17.87
N PRO A 19 2.22 15.77 -19.10
CA PRO A 19 2.06 17.00 -19.86
C PRO A 19 1.17 18.04 -19.19
N PHE A 20 0.37 17.64 -18.19
CA PHE A 20 -0.48 18.52 -17.41
C PHE A 20 0.19 19.02 -16.12
N GLY A 21 1.48 18.70 -15.89
CA GLY A 21 2.20 19.05 -14.67
C GLY A 21 1.75 18.27 -13.43
N ILE A 22 1.08 17.12 -13.61
CA ILE A 22 0.59 16.27 -12.53
C ILE A 22 1.54 15.09 -12.34
N THR A 23 1.73 14.67 -11.09
CA THR A 23 2.47 13.44 -10.73
C THR A 23 1.61 12.54 -9.83
N ALA A 24 1.92 11.25 -9.82
CA ALA A 24 1.22 10.25 -9.03
C ALA A 24 2.22 9.28 -8.39
N MET A 25 1.90 8.78 -7.21
CA MET A 25 2.70 7.76 -6.52
C MET A 25 1.79 6.81 -5.73
N THR A 26 2.26 5.59 -5.52
CA THR A 26 1.67 4.64 -4.58
C THR A 26 2.62 4.38 -3.43
N VAL A 27 2.07 4.13 -2.24
CA VAL A 27 2.84 3.70 -1.08
C VAL A 27 2.32 2.34 -0.59
N ALA A 28 3.17 1.32 -0.71
CA ALA A 28 2.88 -0.03 -0.22
C ALA A 28 3.23 -0.14 1.27
N ALA A 29 2.33 0.38 2.11
CA ALA A 29 2.47 0.33 3.55
C ALA A 29 2.40 -1.12 4.10
N GLY A 30 3.26 -1.42 5.08
CA GLY A 30 3.22 -2.65 5.86
C GLY A 30 2.09 -2.66 6.91
N GLY A 31 2.20 -3.52 7.93
CA GLY A 31 1.21 -3.61 9.00
C GLY A 31 1.23 -2.38 9.93
N PHE A 32 0.07 -1.74 10.10
CA PHE A 32 -0.14 -0.64 11.04
C PHE A 32 -1.18 -0.99 12.12
N ARG A 33 -0.98 -0.45 13.33
CA ARG A 33 -1.91 -0.53 14.46
C ARG A 33 -3.16 0.32 14.18
N THR A 34 -4.02 -0.26 13.36
CA THR A 34 -5.33 0.24 12.98
C THR A 34 -6.36 -0.81 13.36
N ASP A 35 -7.64 -0.46 13.23
CA ASP A 35 -8.73 -1.39 13.46
C ASP A 35 -8.91 -2.41 12.31
N LEU A 36 -8.01 -2.42 11.31
CA LEU A 36 -8.08 -3.36 10.18
C LEU A 36 -8.04 -4.81 10.65
N ALA A 37 -7.01 -5.21 11.39
CA ALA A 37 -6.90 -6.58 11.91
C ALA A 37 -7.84 -6.88 13.10
N GLY A 38 -8.56 -5.85 13.58
CA GLY A 38 -9.53 -5.93 14.66
C GLY A 38 -10.95 -6.03 14.10
N ARG A 39 -11.75 -4.98 14.28
CA ARG A 39 -13.16 -4.96 13.89
C ARG A 39 -13.39 -4.94 12.37
N SER A 40 -12.48 -4.35 11.59
CA SER A 40 -12.77 -4.05 10.18
C SER A 40 -12.47 -5.20 9.20
N LEU A 41 -11.69 -6.21 9.60
CA LEU A 41 -11.47 -7.41 8.78
C LEU A 41 -12.55 -8.45 9.07
N VAL A 42 -13.69 -8.29 8.40
CA VAL A 42 -14.80 -9.24 8.46
C VAL A 42 -14.40 -10.54 7.76
N GLN A 43 -14.60 -11.66 8.44
CA GLN A 43 -14.30 -12.99 7.94
C GLN A 43 -15.61 -13.74 7.64
N PRO A 44 -15.63 -14.64 6.65
CA PRO A 44 -16.81 -15.46 6.38
C PRO A 44 -17.13 -16.33 7.60
N GLU A 45 -18.42 -16.41 7.96
CA GLU A 45 -18.91 -17.23 9.08
C GLU A 45 -18.65 -18.73 8.85
N THR A 46 -18.77 -19.17 7.60
CA THR A 46 -18.55 -20.57 7.21
C THR A 46 -17.15 -20.73 6.61
N PRO A 47 -16.22 -21.38 7.30
CA PRO A 47 -14.90 -21.69 6.75
C PRO A 47 -14.98 -22.85 5.75
N ILE A 48 -14.09 -22.82 4.76
CA ILE A 48 -13.89 -23.90 3.78
C ILE A 48 -12.72 -24.76 4.26
N ALA A 49 -12.94 -26.08 4.42
CA ALA A 49 -11.96 -27.01 4.97
C ALA A 49 -10.63 -27.01 4.20
N ASP A 50 -10.68 -26.93 2.87
CA ASP A 50 -9.50 -26.94 1.99
C ASP A 50 -8.53 -25.77 2.24
N TYR A 51 -9.02 -24.68 2.84
CA TYR A 51 -8.22 -23.49 3.10
C TYR A 51 -7.67 -23.40 4.52
N VAL A 52 -7.90 -24.42 5.39
CA VAL A 52 -7.52 -24.37 6.81
C VAL A 52 -6.02 -24.10 6.98
N GLU A 53 -5.17 -24.81 6.25
CA GLU A 53 -3.70 -24.69 6.36
C GLU A 53 -3.12 -23.49 5.59
N THR A 54 -3.93 -22.77 4.80
CA THR A 54 -3.48 -21.63 3.98
C THR A 54 -4.09 -20.31 4.46
N ALA A 55 -5.21 -19.89 3.87
CA ALA A 55 -5.91 -18.66 4.22
C ALA A 55 -6.47 -18.73 5.65
N GLY A 56 -6.87 -19.92 6.12
CA GLY A 56 -7.29 -20.17 7.49
C GLY A 56 -6.20 -19.86 8.52
N LYS A 57 -4.97 -20.30 8.25
CA LYS A 57 -3.80 -19.96 9.08
C LYS A 57 -3.57 -18.45 9.14
N ARG A 58 -3.51 -17.78 7.97
CA ARG A 58 -3.35 -16.31 7.90
C ARG A 58 -4.44 -15.55 8.64
N ARG A 59 -5.70 -16.01 8.61
CA ARG A 59 -6.81 -15.40 9.35
C ARG A 59 -6.57 -15.42 10.87
N LYS A 60 -6.10 -16.56 11.40
CA LYS A 60 -5.76 -16.71 12.83
C LYS A 60 -4.60 -15.80 13.21
N GLU A 61 -3.55 -15.79 12.40
CA GLU A 61 -2.36 -14.93 12.61
C GLU A 61 -2.72 -13.45 12.60
N HIS A 62 -3.51 -12.98 11.62
CA HIS A 62 -3.94 -11.58 11.56
C HIS A 62 -4.73 -11.17 12.81
N ARG A 63 -5.64 -12.02 13.28
CA ARG A 63 -6.43 -11.74 14.48
C ARG A 63 -5.57 -11.74 15.75
N ALA A 64 -4.68 -12.71 15.90
CA ALA A 64 -3.77 -12.80 17.04
C ALA A 64 -2.76 -11.64 17.08
N GLY A 65 -2.36 -11.12 15.92
CA GLY A 65 -1.45 -9.98 15.79
C GLY A 65 -2.10 -8.60 15.95
N HIS A 66 -3.41 -8.51 16.21
CA HIS A 66 -4.07 -7.22 16.41
C HIS A 66 -3.45 -6.45 17.59
N GLY A 67 -3.11 -5.17 17.36
CA GLY A 67 -2.42 -4.32 18.34
C GLY A 67 -0.90 -4.50 18.39
N MET A 68 -0.36 -5.56 17.79
CA MET A 68 1.07 -5.90 17.80
C MET A 68 1.78 -5.55 16.48
N GLN A 69 1.11 -4.85 15.57
CA GLN A 69 1.73 -4.41 14.32
C GLN A 69 2.91 -3.46 14.58
N PRO A 70 3.95 -3.46 13.73
CA PRO A 70 5.12 -2.60 13.92
C PRO A 70 4.84 -1.13 13.66
N GLY A 71 3.94 -0.82 12.71
CA GLY A 71 3.64 0.56 12.31
C GLY A 71 2.63 1.25 13.23
N TYR A 72 2.86 2.54 13.49
CA TYR A 72 1.91 3.42 14.18
C TYR A 72 1.38 4.50 13.23
N PRO A 73 0.04 4.72 13.13
CA PRO A 73 -0.52 5.62 12.13
C PRO A 73 -0.04 7.08 12.22
N ALA A 74 0.04 7.64 13.42
CA ALA A 74 0.41 9.04 13.62
C ALA A 74 1.84 9.37 13.11
N PRO A 75 2.91 8.65 13.52
CA PRO A 75 4.24 8.91 12.96
C PRO A 75 4.36 8.49 11.48
N ALA A 76 3.54 7.55 10.99
CA ALA A 76 3.51 7.20 9.57
C ALA A 76 3.07 8.37 8.69
N ALA A 77 2.09 9.14 9.15
CA ALA A 77 1.58 10.28 8.40
C ALA A 77 2.68 11.32 8.13
N ALA A 78 3.54 11.58 9.11
CA ALA A 78 4.70 12.45 8.93
C ALA A 78 5.68 11.89 7.88
N ALA A 79 6.04 10.60 8.00
CA ALA A 79 6.93 9.95 7.04
C ALA A 79 6.36 9.95 5.60
N LEU A 80 5.03 9.83 5.43
CA LEU A 80 4.37 9.92 4.13
C LEU A 80 4.48 11.34 3.53
N ILE A 81 4.34 12.37 4.36
CA ILE A 81 4.50 13.76 3.92
C ILE A 81 5.94 14.03 3.48
N ASP A 82 6.92 13.52 4.22
CA ASP A 82 8.34 13.68 3.88
C ASP A 82 8.69 12.92 2.59
N ALA A 83 8.18 11.70 2.42
CA ALA A 83 8.34 10.96 1.18
C ALA A 83 7.69 11.67 -0.02
N LEU A 84 6.51 12.27 0.17
CA LEU A 84 5.83 13.07 -0.85
C LEU A 84 6.68 14.28 -1.25
N ARG A 85 7.19 15.04 -0.27
CA ARG A 85 8.05 16.20 -0.52
C ARG A 85 9.29 15.82 -1.32
N ALA A 86 10.02 14.80 -0.87
CA ALA A 86 11.21 14.31 -1.58
C ALA A 86 10.91 13.86 -3.02
N ALA A 87 9.74 13.28 -3.25
CA ALA A 87 9.32 12.87 -4.59
C ALA A 87 8.86 14.05 -5.47
N LEU A 88 8.34 15.13 -4.88
CA LEU A 88 8.01 16.37 -5.60
C LEU A 88 9.29 17.12 -6.01
N ASP A 89 10.27 17.23 -5.10
CA ASP A 89 11.57 17.84 -5.42
C ASP A 89 12.23 17.09 -6.60
N ALA A 90 12.23 15.75 -6.56
CA ALA A 90 12.74 14.89 -7.63
C ALA A 90 11.87 14.85 -8.91
N TRP A 91 10.69 15.45 -8.88
CA TRP A 91 9.81 15.61 -10.05
C TRP A 91 10.06 16.94 -10.73
N GLU A 92 10.21 18.01 -9.94
CA GLU A 92 10.49 19.37 -10.41
C GLU A 92 11.90 19.51 -11.02
N ASP A 93 12.88 18.76 -10.51
CA ASP A 93 14.24 18.73 -11.05
C ASP A 93 14.38 17.96 -12.39
N GLY A 94 13.31 17.29 -12.85
CA GLY A 94 13.31 16.45 -14.05
C GLY A 94 14.20 15.19 -13.96
N SER A 95 14.75 14.87 -12.79
CA SER A 95 15.82 13.89 -12.60
C SER A 95 15.39 12.42 -12.71
N ARG A 96 14.10 12.15 -12.96
CA ARG A 96 13.59 10.80 -13.25
C ARG A 96 12.57 10.80 -14.37
N SER A 97 12.98 11.26 -15.56
CA SER A 97 12.49 10.62 -16.78
C SER A 97 12.90 9.15 -16.71
N ILE A 98 11.97 8.28 -16.32
CA ILE A 98 12.21 6.84 -16.46
C ILE A 98 12.05 6.58 -17.96
N ASP A 99 13.17 6.59 -18.66
CA ASP A 99 13.26 6.13 -20.03
C ASP A 99 13.11 4.60 -20.01
N PHE A 100 12.11 4.10 -20.73
CA PHE A 100 11.78 2.66 -20.80
C PHE A 100 11.87 2.20 -22.25
N THR A 101 12.89 2.66 -22.97
CA THR A 101 13.15 2.24 -24.35
C THR A 101 14.01 0.96 -24.43
N ASP A 102 14.15 0.21 -23.32
CA ASP A 102 14.70 -1.15 -23.26
C ASP A 102 13.73 -2.13 -22.57
#